data_AF-A0A367QVQ5-F1
#
_entry.id   AF-A0A367QVQ5-F1
#
_cell.length_a   1.000
_cell.length_b   1.000
_cell.length_c   1.000
_cell.angle_alpha   90.00
_cell.angle_beta   90.00
_cell.angle_gamma   90.00
#
_symmetry.space_group_name_H-M   'P 1'
#
loop_
_entity.id
_entity.type
_entity.pdbx_description
1 polymer ?
#
loop_
_entity_poly.entity_id
_entity_poly.type
_entity_poly.pdbx_seq_one_letter_code
_entity_poly.pdbx_strand_id
1 'polypeptide(L)'
;MTPIPQLFAQAENDWNIARLCQDLTSAKQQISGKPKQLTPLEITCLRGLLCGYSPSEIATAMNREVRGLRVDLSRGLYRYIEVLTNRSSNTLKDWREVTDWLAKANYKISYSHHNLQNNDSSLKIVDVSLEGSVNSCVIDLKVRNIGDRVAFLKNAKFLFHNVWMLKSWVLPRLEKNYELASPAAPSIPIQRSRPVPSSFDYQVALPANLNFDIPLPFNFYTDNYLNAQQEIVYTESFKISQCVSCNDVDRFTFTLFLPKSEQQLSSNEYSPYLVRTSYIYNLRLELIYDEDNKTIQSSDLIILLEPKYPENIEIREFLVDSDSKFSTEMKKWSQHNLELLTAIAKIKGVISSSLNSLIRIAVR
;
A
#
# COMPACT_ATOMS: atom_id res chain seq x y z
N MET A 1 -23.50 -20.53 3.60
CA MET A 1 -23.57 -19.34 2.72
C MET A 1 -22.36 -18.48 3.03
N THR A 2 -21.37 -18.46 2.15
CA THR A 2 -20.17 -17.62 2.30
C THR A 2 -20.56 -16.15 2.13
N PRO A 3 -20.29 -15.26 3.11
CA PRO A 3 -20.59 -13.85 2.97
C PRO A 3 -19.73 -13.27 1.83
N ILE A 4 -20.38 -12.67 0.85
CA ILE A 4 -19.70 -11.92 -0.22
C ILE A 4 -18.91 -10.78 0.46
N PRO A 5 -17.60 -10.61 0.19
CA PRO A 5 -16.83 -9.51 0.75
C PRO A 5 -17.51 -8.19 0.39
N GLN A 6 -17.97 -7.45 1.41
CA GLN A 6 -18.52 -6.12 1.20
C GLN A 6 -17.35 -5.16 0.96
N LEU A 7 -17.05 -4.89 -0.32
CA LEU A 7 -16.04 -3.90 -0.69
C LEU A 7 -16.38 -2.54 -0.05
N PHE A 8 -15.36 -1.91 0.54
CA PHE A 8 -15.46 -0.60 1.19
C PHE A 8 -16.43 -0.56 2.40
N ALA A 9 -16.58 -1.67 3.13
CA ALA A 9 -17.43 -1.73 4.32
C ALA A 9 -17.08 -0.67 5.39
N GLN A 10 -15.83 -0.20 5.42
CA GLN A 10 -15.41 0.85 6.35
C GLN A 10 -16.17 2.18 6.20
N ALA A 11 -16.90 2.40 5.08
CA ALA A 11 -17.77 3.56 4.93
C ALA A 11 -18.88 3.63 6.00
N GLU A 12 -19.34 2.49 6.50
CA GLU A 12 -20.41 2.41 7.51
C GLU A 12 -20.00 2.97 8.88
N ASN A 13 -18.70 3.10 9.14
CA ASN A 13 -18.20 3.65 10.40
C ASN A 13 -18.43 5.15 10.51
N ASP A 14 -18.33 5.87 9.38
CA ASP A 14 -18.36 7.35 9.37
C ASP A 14 -19.64 7.90 8.72
N TRP A 15 -20.46 7.08 8.05
CA TRP A 15 -21.59 7.53 7.24
C TRP A 15 -22.85 6.72 7.50
N ASN A 16 -24.00 7.41 7.51
CA ASN A 16 -25.29 6.75 7.64
C ASN A 16 -25.70 6.17 6.28
N ILE A 17 -25.08 5.06 5.92
CA ILE A 17 -25.27 4.39 4.63
C ILE A 17 -26.72 3.97 4.43
N ALA A 18 -27.41 3.53 5.49
CA ALA A 18 -28.82 3.15 5.41
C ALA A 18 -29.70 4.33 4.96
N ARG A 19 -29.55 5.49 5.61
CA ARG A 19 -30.28 6.72 5.26
C ARG A 19 -29.89 7.24 3.88
N LEU A 20 -28.59 7.22 3.55
CA LEU A 20 -28.11 7.62 2.21
C LEU A 20 -28.72 6.77 1.11
N CYS A 21 -28.74 5.45 1.26
CA CYS A 21 -29.34 4.55 0.28
C CYS A 21 -30.85 4.78 0.14
N GLN A 22 -31.55 5.06 1.23
CA GLN A 22 -32.97 5.39 1.18
C GLN A 22 -33.23 6.69 0.42
N ASP A 23 -32.50 7.76 0.75
CA ASP A 23 -32.74 9.08 0.17
C ASP A 23 -32.25 9.15 -1.29
N LEU A 24 -31.14 8.48 -1.62
CA LEU A 24 -30.69 8.34 -3.01
C LEU A 24 -31.65 7.48 -3.84
N THR A 25 -32.35 6.51 -3.24
CA THR A 25 -33.41 5.76 -3.92
C THR A 25 -34.56 6.69 -4.29
N SER A 26 -34.97 7.57 -3.36
CA SER A 26 -35.97 8.62 -3.64
C SER A 26 -35.51 9.55 -4.77
N ALA A 27 -34.25 10.00 -4.76
CA ALA A 27 -33.69 10.83 -5.83
C ALA A 27 -33.68 10.11 -7.20
N LYS A 28 -33.29 8.83 -7.22
CA LYS A 28 -33.32 7.99 -8.43
C LYS A 28 -34.74 7.85 -8.99
N GLN A 29 -35.74 7.71 -8.12
CA GLN A 29 -37.15 7.64 -8.52
C GLN A 29 -37.64 8.95 -9.14
N GLN A 30 -37.26 10.09 -8.54
CA GLN A 30 -37.59 11.42 -9.10
C GLN A 30 -37.04 11.61 -10.51
N ILE A 31 -35.81 11.14 -10.77
CA ILE A 31 -35.17 11.28 -12.09
C ILE A 31 -35.74 10.28 -13.11
N SER A 32 -35.97 9.02 -12.72
CA SER A 32 -36.39 7.97 -13.65
C SER A 32 -37.90 7.92 -13.88
N GLY A 33 -38.72 8.60 -13.06
CA GLY A 33 -40.18 8.55 -13.12
C GLY A 33 -40.80 7.17 -12.83
N LYS A 34 -40.00 6.21 -12.32
CA LYS A 34 -40.39 4.82 -12.02
C LYS A 34 -39.76 4.36 -10.70
N PRO A 35 -40.44 3.49 -9.91
CA PRO A 35 -39.88 2.94 -8.70
C PRO A 35 -38.67 2.06 -9.04
N LYS A 36 -37.47 2.54 -8.74
CA LYS A 36 -36.20 1.81 -8.91
C LYS A 36 -35.36 1.95 -7.65
N GLN A 37 -34.91 0.83 -7.11
CA GLN A 37 -33.95 0.80 -6.02
C GLN A 37 -32.52 1.05 -6.52
N LEU A 38 -31.63 1.43 -5.61
CA LEU A 38 -30.20 1.40 -5.89
C LEU A 38 -29.73 -0.04 -6.11
N THR A 39 -28.93 -0.21 -7.14
CA THR A 39 -28.29 -1.48 -7.47
C THR A 39 -27.12 -1.73 -6.50
N PRO A 40 -26.74 -2.99 -6.26
CA PRO A 40 -25.57 -3.32 -5.44
C PRO A 40 -24.28 -2.61 -5.93
N LEU A 41 -24.18 -2.42 -7.24
CA LEU A 41 -23.09 -1.68 -7.89
C LEU A 41 -23.04 -0.22 -7.43
N GLU A 42 -24.17 0.49 -7.49
CA GLU A 42 -24.27 1.90 -7.07
C GLU A 42 -23.95 2.06 -5.58
N ILE A 43 -24.38 1.11 -4.74
CA ILE A 43 -24.08 1.10 -3.30
C ILE A 43 -22.58 0.91 -3.07
N THR A 44 -21.95 -0.02 -3.81
CA THR A 44 -20.50 -0.28 -3.70
C THR A 44 -19.69 0.95 -4.12
N CYS A 45 -20.10 1.58 -5.22
CA CYS A 45 -19.48 2.81 -5.71
C CYS A 45 -19.63 3.96 -4.70
N LEU A 46 -20.81 4.12 -4.11
CA LEU A 46 -21.04 5.10 -3.05
C LEU A 46 -20.11 4.87 -1.87
N ARG A 47 -20.01 3.64 -1.37
CA ARG A 47 -19.09 3.31 -0.27
C ARG A 47 -17.63 3.61 -0.63
N GLY A 48 -17.20 3.26 -1.84
CA GLY A 48 -15.86 3.59 -2.34
C GLY A 48 -15.57 5.10 -2.34
N LEU A 49 -16.51 5.90 -2.84
CA LEU A 49 -16.39 7.37 -2.85
C LEU A 49 -16.34 7.96 -1.44
N LEU A 50 -17.18 7.46 -0.52
CA LEU A 50 -17.20 7.89 0.88
C LEU A 50 -15.91 7.52 1.64
N CYS A 51 -15.29 6.42 1.26
CA CYS A 51 -13.95 6.03 1.74
C CYS A 51 -12.83 6.87 1.09
N GLY A 52 -13.14 7.74 0.14
CA GLY A 52 -12.18 8.58 -0.55
C GLY A 52 -11.42 7.88 -1.67
N TYR A 53 -11.90 6.74 -2.18
CA TYR A 53 -11.32 6.11 -3.37
C TYR A 53 -11.79 6.84 -4.64
N SER A 54 -10.86 7.03 -5.56
CA SER A 54 -11.15 7.59 -6.87
C SER A 54 -11.94 6.59 -7.75
N PRO A 55 -12.66 7.05 -8.78
CA PRO A 55 -13.33 6.16 -9.73
C PRO A 55 -12.41 5.11 -10.37
N SER A 56 -11.13 5.42 -10.55
CA SER A 56 -10.15 4.46 -11.08
C SER A 56 -9.86 3.35 -10.07
N GLU A 57 -9.66 3.70 -8.80
CA GLU A 57 -9.37 2.73 -7.72
C GLU A 57 -10.58 1.83 -7.44
N ILE A 58 -11.79 2.40 -7.45
CA ILE A 58 -13.04 1.65 -7.31
C ILE A 58 -13.19 0.65 -8.46
N ALA A 59 -12.91 1.06 -9.71
CA ALA A 59 -12.97 0.18 -10.87
C ALA A 59 -11.99 -0.99 -10.75
N THR A 60 -10.76 -0.72 -10.33
CA THR A 60 -9.74 -1.76 -10.08
C THR A 60 -10.21 -2.73 -9.00
N ALA A 61 -10.70 -2.24 -7.87
CA ALA A 61 -11.20 -3.08 -6.77
C ALA A 61 -12.40 -3.95 -7.18
N MET A 62 -13.22 -3.49 -8.11
CA MET A 62 -14.38 -4.20 -8.63
C MET A 62 -14.07 -5.05 -9.88
N ASN A 63 -12.81 -5.09 -10.33
CA ASN A 63 -12.38 -5.72 -11.58
C ASN A 63 -13.21 -5.29 -12.79
N ARG A 64 -13.41 -3.97 -12.95
CA ARG A 64 -14.23 -3.37 -14.01
C ARG A 64 -13.43 -2.37 -14.83
N GLU A 65 -13.86 -2.16 -16.07
CA GLU A 65 -13.29 -1.11 -16.92
C GLU A 65 -13.52 0.29 -16.33
N VAL A 66 -12.43 1.03 -16.14
CA VAL A 66 -12.42 2.39 -15.56
C VAL A 66 -13.32 3.36 -16.35
N ARG A 67 -13.28 3.31 -17.69
CA ARG A 67 -14.06 4.21 -18.54
C ARG A 67 -15.56 3.95 -18.38
N GLY A 68 -15.97 2.69 -18.40
CA GLY A 68 -17.36 2.28 -18.17
C GLY A 68 -17.87 2.74 -16.80
N LEU A 69 -17.07 2.54 -15.74
CA LEU A 69 -17.47 2.96 -14.39
C LEU A 69 -17.64 4.48 -14.27
N ARG A 70 -16.75 5.28 -14.89
CA ARG A 70 -16.87 6.75 -14.87
C ARG A 70 -18.15 7.23 -15.55
N VAL A 71 -18.50 6.64 -16.70
CA VAL A 71 -19.75 6.96 -17.41
C VAL A 71 -20.97 6.62 -16.55
N ASP A 72 -20.96 5.46 -15.90
CA ASP A 72 -22.05 5.03 -15.01
C ASP A 72 -22.20 5.96 -13.80
N LEU A 73 -21.10 6.40 -13.19
CA LEU A 73 -21.11 7.35 -12.07
C LEU A 73 -21.69 8.70 -12.50
N SER A 74 -21.24 9.25 -13.63
CA SER A 74 -21.72 10.54 -14.14
C SER A 74 -23.20 10.53 -14.53
N ARG A 75 -23.68 9.42 -15.13
CA ARG A 75 -25.10 9.30 -15.56
C ARG A 75 -26.03 8.84 -14.44
N GLY A 76 -25.50 8.20 -13.41
CA GLY A 76 -26.25 7.63 -12.30
C GLY A 76 -25.97 8.35 -10.99
N LEU A 77 -25.03 7.82 -10.21
CA LEU A 77 -24.84 8.17 -8.80
C LEU A 77 -24.61 9.68 -8.57
N TYR A 78 -23.81 10.35 -9.39
CA TYR A 78 -23.58 11.80 -9.25
C TYR A 78 -24.85 12.60 -9.47
N ARG A 79 -25.71 12.16 -10.39
CA ARG A 79 -26.99 12.82 -10.63
C ARG A 79 -27.96 12.65 -9.47
N TYR A 80 -27.92 11.50 -8.80
CA TYR A 80 -28.72 11.25 -7.60
C TYR A 80 -28.26 12.14 -6.45
N ILE A 81 -26.95 12.31 -6.29
CA ILE A 81 -26.35 13.17 -5.26
C ILE A 81 -26.65 14.66 -5.53
N GLU A 82 -26.64 15.11 -6.79
CA GLU A 82 -27.05 16.47 -7.16
C GLU A 82 -28.48 16.77 -6.73
N VAL A 83 -29.42 15.86 -7.05
CA VAL A 83 -30.82 16.01 -6.64
C VAL A 83 -30.96 15.96 -5.11
N LEU A 84 -30.28 15.02 -4.47
CA LEU A 84 -30.30 14.87 -3.02
C LEU A 84 -29.81 16.13 -2.28
N THR A 85 -28.83 16.82 -2.84
CA THR A 85 -28.21 18.02 -2.27
C THR A 85 -28.81 19.31 -2.81
N ASN A 86 -29.93 19.20 -3.55
CA ASN A 86 -30.67 20.30 -4.18
C ASN A 86 -29.79 21.21 -5.05
N ARG A 87 -28.90 20.60 -5.83
CA ARG A 87 -27.98 21.28 -6.75
C ARG A 87 -28.42 21.09 -8.20
N SER A 88 -28.03 22.04 -9.05
CA SER A 88 -28.30 21.93 -10.47
C SER A 88 -27.54 20.76 -11.08
N SER A 89 -28.13 20.31 -12.17
CA SER A 89 -27.63 19.23 -13.00
C SER A 89 -26.21 19.49 -13.56
N ASN A 90 -25.31 18.50 -13.45
CA ASN A 90 -23.91 18.52 -13.94
C ASN A 90 -23.01 19.52 -13.19
N THR A 91 -23.35 19.80 -11.94
CA THR A 91 -22.53 20.64 -11.06
C THR A 91 -21.35 19.86 -10.50
N LEU A 92 -21.50 18.54 -10.30
CA LEU A 92 -20.46 17.72 -9.69
C LEU A 92 -19.38 17.39 -10.72
N LYS A 93 -18.25 18.11 -10.67
CA LYS A 93 -17.13 17.95 -11.59
C LYS A 93 -16.00 17.10 -11.02
N ASP A 94 -15.73 17.25 -9.72
CA ASP A 94 -14.77 16.42 -9.01
C ASP A 94 -15.50 15.42 -8.09
N TRP A 95 -15.06 14.17 -8.13
CA TRP A 95 -15.59 13.10 -7.28
C TRP A 95 -15.32 13.36 -5.79
N ARG A 96 -14.28 14.14 -5.47
CA ARG A 96 -13.94 14.51 -4.09
C ARG A 96 -15.07 15.30 -3.42
N GLU A 97 -15.75 16.15 -4.20
CA GLU A 97 -16.87 16.98 -3.72
C GLU A 97 -18.06 16.16 -3.21
N VAL A 98 -18.22 14.90 -3.64
CA VAL A 98 -19.30 14.00 -3.18
C VAL A 98 -19.31 13.94 -1.66
N THR A 99 -18.14 13.77 -1.05
CA THR A 99 -18.03 13.63 0.40
C THR A 99 -18.41 14.93 1.11
N ASP A 100 -17.92 16.07 0.65
CA ASP A 100 -18.27 17.38 1.21
C ASP A 100 -19.76 17.69 1.12
N TRP A 101 -20.38 17.37 -0.01
CA TRP A 101 -21.78 17.67 -0.24
C TRP A 101 -22.68 16.82 0.67
N LEU A 102 -22.37 15.53 0.82
CA LEU A 102 -23.12 14.64 1.71
C LEU A 102 -22.87 14.94 3.19
N ALA A 103 -21.66 15.40 3.55
CA ALA A 103 -21.37 15.88 4.90
C ALA A 103 -22.23 17.11 5.24
N LYS A 104 -22.29 18.11 4.35
CA LYS A 104 -23.13 19.31 4.50
C LYS A 104 -24.64 18.99 4.57
N ALA A 105 -25.06 17.88 3.96
CA ALA A 105 -26.43 17.40 4.04
C ALA A 105 -26.70 16.51 5.28
N ASN A 106 -25.79 16.48 6.26
CA ASN A 106 -25.93 15.76 7.55
C ASN A 106 -26.07 14.23 7.41
N TYR A 107 -25.40 13.63 6.43
CA TYR A 107 -25.35 12.16 6.28
C TYR A 107 -24.16 11.50 6.96
N LYS A 108 -23.16 12.27 7.39
CA LYS A 108 -22.04 11.78 8.19
C LYS A 108 -22.56 11.39 9.57
N ILE A 109 -22.22 10.20 10.07
CA ILE A 109 -22.56 9.80 11.45
C ILE A 109 -21.67 10.64 12.35
N SER A 110 -22.20 11.77 12.80
CA SER A 110 -21.67 12.46 13.96
C SER A 110 -21.85 11.50 15.12
N TYR A 111 -20.77 10.95 15.67
CA TYR A 111 -20.82 10.41 17.02
C TYR A 111 -21.38 11.52 17.90
N SER A 112 -22.58 11.30 18.41
CA SER A 112 -23.35 12.27 19.19
C SER A 112 -22.47 12.88 20.27
N HIS A 113 -22.32 14.21 20.23
CA HIS A 113 -21.95 15.12 21.31
C HIS A 113 -21.21 14.50 22.50
N HIS A 114 -19.88 14.44 22.41
CA HIS A 114 -19.05 14.76 23.56
C HIS A 114 -17.99 15.79 23.13
N ASN A 115 -18.07 16.96 23.78
CA ASN A 115 -17.23 18.15 23.63
C ASN A 115 -17.44 19.01 22.38
N LEU A 116 -18.58 19.72 22.35
CA LEU A 116 -18.60 21.13 21.97
C LEU A 116 -17.63 21.91 22.88
N GLN A 117 -16.33 21.81 22.62
CA GLN A 117 -15.34 22.81 23.02
C GLN A 117 -13.92 22.64 22.46
N ASN A 118 -13.64 21.70 21.55
CA ASN A 118 -12.34 21.72 20.86
C ASN A 118 -12.51 21.81 19.34
N ASN A 119 -12.36 23.03 18.84
CA ASN A 119 -12.14 23.38 17.44
C ASN A 119 -10.80 22.80 16.97
N ASP A 120 -10.72 21.49 16.77
CA ASP A 120 -9.43 20.81 16.68
C ASP A 120 -9.29 19.96 15.42
N SER A 121 -8.08 19.93 14.88
CA SER A 121 -7.67 19.04 13.79
C SER A 121 -7.60 17.60 14.32
N SER A 122 -8.10 16.66 13.52
CA SER A 122 -8.12 15.25 13.91
C SER A 122 -7.82 14.41 12.69
N LEU A 123 -6.67 13.73 12.69
CA LEU A 123 -6.24 12.91 11.57
C LEU A 123 -6.60 11.44 11.80
N LYS A 124 -6.82 10.72 10.70
CA LYS A 124 -6.93 9.27 10.66
C LYS A 124 -6.16 8.73 9.47
N ILE A 125 -5.40 7.66 9.68
CA ILE A 125 -4.83 6.88 8.58
C ILE A 125 -5.96 6.01 8.02
N VAL A 126 -6.28 6.20 6.75
CA VAL A 126 -7.38 5.49 6.08
C VAL A 126 -6.90 4.33 5.22
N ASP A 127 -5.65 4.38 4.76
CA ASP A 127 -5.06 3.33 3.94
C ASP A 127 -3.53 3.33 4.08
N VAL A 128 -2.93 2.14 3.98
CA VAL A 128 -1.48 1.96 3.91
C VAL A 128 -1.19 0.89 2.87
N SER A 129 -0.38 1.23 1.87
CA SER A 129 0.13 0.24 0.92
C SER A 129 1.66 0.20 0.94
N LEU A 130 2.19 -0.99 0.64
CA LEU A 130 3.62 -1.25 0.55
C LEU A 130 3.92 -1.65 -0.89
N GLU A 131 4.59 -0.77 -1.61
CA GLU A 131 5.03 -0.98 -2.99
C GLU A 131 6.57 -0.95 -3.06
N GLY A 132 7.12 -1.05 -4.27
CA GLY A 132 8.55 -0.92 -4.51
C GLY A 132 9.19 -2.18 -5.10
N SER A 133 10.50 -2.21 -5.01
CA SER A 133 11.36 -3.24 -5.59
C SER A 133 12.09 -4.02 -4.51
N VAL A 134 12.88 -5.01 -4.93
CA VAL A 134 13.63 -5.91 -4.06
C VAL A 134 14.52 -5.18 -3.05
N ASN A 135 15.11 -4.03 -3.41
CA ASN A 135 16.04 -3.28 -2.56
C ASN A 135 15.48 -1.97 -1.99
N SER A 136 14.23 -1.63 -2.33
CA SER A 136 13.60 -0.39 -1.91
C SER A 136 12.11 -0.59 -1.71
N CYS A 137 11.58 -0.26 -0.53
CA CYS A 137 10.16 -0.32 -0.26
C CYS A 137 9.59 1.09 -0.16
N VAL A 138 8.48 1.33 -0.85
CA VAL A 138 7.71 2.56 -0.82
C VAL A 138 6.49 2.33 0.08
N ILE A 139 6.39 3.08 1.16
CA ILE A 139 5.22 3.14 2.03
C ILE A 139 4.35 4.28 1.51
N ASP A 140 3.18 3.97 0.96
CA ASP A 140 2.15 4.98 0.64
C ASP A 140 1.12 5.02 1.77
N LEU A 141 1.00 6.19 2.39
CA LEU A 141 0.13 6.43 3.52
C LEU A 141 -0.95 7.43 3.13
N LYS A 142 -2.21 7.01 3.19
CA LYS A 142 -3.35 7.88 2.95
C LYS A 142 -3.92 8.37 4.28
N VAL A 143 -3.93 9.69 4.47
CA VAL A 143 -4.35 10.33 5.72
C VAL A 143 -5.54 11.23 5.44
N ARG A 144 -6.59 11.10 6.24
CA ARG A 144 -7.78 11.94 6.20
C ARG A 144 -7.83 12.81 7.43
N ASN A 145 -8.13 14.09 7.25
CA ASN A 145 -8.53 14.95 8.34
C ASN A 145 -10.04 14.84 8.55
N ILE A 146 -10.46 14.35 9.70
CA ILE A 146 -11.86 14.26 10.10
C ILE A 146 -12.30 15.42 11.00
N GLY A 147 -11.38 16.31 11.36
CA GLY A 147 -11.64 17.51 12.14
C GLY A 147 -12.03 18.72 11.28
N ASP A 148 -12.40 19.79 11.97
CA ASP A 148 -12.94 21.01 11.36
C ASP A 148 -11.89 22.11 11.14
N ARG A 149 -10.61 21.82 11.43
CA ARG A 149 -9.46 22.70 11.17
C ARG A 149 -8.38 22.01 10.37
N VAL A 150 -7.56 22.80 9.69
CA VAL A 150 -6.36 22.33 9.00
C VAL A 150 -5.40 21.71 10.02
N ALA A 151 -4.91 20.51 9.74
CA ALA A 151 -3.90 19.84 10.56
C ALA A 151 -2.51 20.08 9.96
N PHE A 152 -1.55 20.55 10.75
CA PHE A 152 -0.18 20.83 10.31
C PHE A 152 0.75 19.72 10.77
N LEU A 153 1.23 18.90 9.84
CA LEU A 153 2.20 17.84 10.14
C LEU A 153 3.58 18.42 10.41
N LYS A 154 4.22 17.91 11.46
CA LYS A 154 5.51 18.37 11.96
C LYS A 154 6.60 17.34 11.80
N ASN A 155 6.32 16.09 12.15
CA ASN A 155 7.29 15.00 12.09
C ASN A 155 6.62 13.69 11.68
N ALA A 156 7.40 12.81 11.06
CA ALA A 156 7.14 11.39 11.11
C ALA A 156 8.22 10.69 11.93
N LYS A 157 7.83 9.59 12.58
CA LYS A 157 8.71 8.69 13.31
C LYS A 157 8.50 7.26 12.86
N PHE A 158 9.59 6.55 12.64
CA PHE A 158 9.61 5.15 12.26
C PHE A 158 10.02 4.37 13.50
N LEU A 159 9.05 3.70 14.10
CA LEU A 159 9.21 2.95 15.34
C LEU A 159 9.49 1.50 14.96
N PHE A 160 10.77 1.10 14.94
CA PHE A 160 11.17 -0.26 14.61
C PHE A 160 11.09 -1.13 15.85
N HIS A 161 10.30 -2.20 15.78
CA HIS A 161 10.12 -3.15 16.89
C HIS A 161 11.01 -4.36 16.74
N ASN A 162 11.20 -4.84 15.51
CA ASN A 162 12.03 -6.01 15.25
C ASN A 162 12.73 -5.90 13.90
N VAL A 163 13.91 -6.51 13.83
CA VAL A 163 14.65 -6.72 12.59
C VAL A 163 15.08 -8.18 12.57
N TRP A 164 14.75 -8.89 11.50
CA TRP A 164 15.17 -10.27 11.29
C TRP A 164 16.03 -10.38 10.06
N MET A 165 16.98 -11.31 10.11
CA MET A 165 17.87 -11.61 8.99
C MET A 165 17.57 -12.99 8.44
N LEU A 166 17.38 -13.08 7.13
CA LEU A 166 17.39 -14.35 6.42
C LEU A 166 18.74 -14.52 5.73
N LYS A 167 19.35 -15.69 5.91
CA LYS A 167 20.57 -16.07 5.18
C LYS A 167 20.22 -17.14 4.15
N SER A 168 20.56 -16.89 2.90
CA SER A 168 20.32 -17.81 1.79
C SER A 168 21.56 -17.97 0.95
N TRP A 169 21.69 -19.10 0.26
CA TRP A 169 22.82 -19.38 -0.62
C TRP A 169 22.40 -19.07 -2.04
N VAL A 170 23.29 -18.42 -2.78
CA VAL A 170 23.10 -18.09 -4.18
C VAL A 170 23.80 -19.17 -4.99
N LEU A 171 23.03 -20.14 -5.49
CA LEU A 171 23.55 -21.15 -6.40
C LEU A 171 23.58 -20.53 -7.82
N PRO A 172 24.74 -20.53 -8.51
CA PRO A 172 24.75 -20.21 -9.94
C PRO A 172 23.76 -21.12 -10.66
N ARG A 173 22.97 -20.60 -11.60
CA ARG A 173 22.20 -21.43 -12.52
C ARG A 173 23.18 -22.39 -13.20
N LEU A 174 23.18 -23.66 -12.82
CA LEU A 174 23.73 -24.72 -13.66
C LEU A 174 22.85 -24.73 -14.90
N GLU A 175 23.41 -24.30 -16.03
CA GLU A 175 22.79 -24.42 -17.34
C GLU A 175 22.25 -25.84 -17.48
N LYS A 176 20.92 -25.99 -17.50
CA LYS A 176 20.31 -27.22 -17.97
C LYS A 176 20.75 -27.38 -19.42
N ASN A 177 21.63 -28.35 -19.62
CA ASN A 177 22.20 -28.84 -20.86
C ASN A 177 21.50 -28.35 -22.14
N TYR A 178 22.29 -27.72 -23.01
CA TYR A 178 21.99 -27.54 -24.43
C TYR A 178 21.62 -28.89 -25.08
N GLU A 179 20.34 -29.13 -25.31
CA GLU A 179 19.91 -30.01 -26.40
C GLU A 179 19.97 -29.20 -27.70
N LEU A 180 20.69 -29.74 -28.68
CA LEU A 180 20.97 -29.17 -29.99
C LEU A 180 19.72 -28.54 -30.64
N ALA A 181 19.69 -27.21 -30.74
CA ALA A 181 18.86 -26.52 -31.72
C ALA A 181 19.76 -26.11 -32.90
N SER A 182 19.51 -26.73 -34.05
CA SER A 182 20.14 -26.42 -35.34
C SER A 182 20.09 -24.92 -35.68
N PRO A 183 21.08 -24.38 -36.41
CA PRO A 183 21.16 -22.94 -36.66
C PRO A 183 19.95 -22.44 -37.45
N ALA A 184 19.31 -21.38 -36.93
CA ALA A 184 18.24 -20.67 -37.61
C ALA A 184 18.77 -19.97 -38.88
N ALA A 185 18.01 -20.07 -39.97
CA ALA A 185 18.28 -19.41 -41.23
C ALA A 185 18.33 -17.87 -41.10
N PRO A 186 19.12 -17.17 -41.94
CA PRO A 186 19.29 -15.72 -41.83
C PRO A 186 17.98 -14.99 -42.14
N SER A 187 17.52 -14.17 -41.20
CA SER A 187 16.38 -13.28 -41.39
C SER A 187 16.82 -11.92 -41.91
N ILE A 188 16.11 -11.45 -42.94
CA ILE A 188 16.30 -10.16 -43.60
C ILE A 188 15.84 -9.02 -42.66
N PRO A 189 16.58 -7.90 -42.56
CA PRO A 189 16.20 -6.81 -41.66
C PRO A 189 14.94 -6.09 -42.16
N ILE A 190 13.88 -6.14 -41.36
CA ILE A 190 12.69 -5.30 -41.55
C ILE A 190 13.00 -3.90 -41.00
N GLN A 191 13.01 -2.92 -41.90
CA GLN A 191 13.06 -1.49 -41.59
C GLN A 191 11.96 -1.11 -40.59
N ARG A 192 12.36 -0.71 -39.38
CA ARG A 192 11.48 0.02 -38.46
C ARG A 192 11.50 1.50 -38.84
N SER A 193 10.31 2.08 -38.92
CA SER A 193 10.07 3.49 -39.18
C SER A 193 10.75 4.39 -38.13
N ARG A 194 11.13 5.59 -38.58
CA ARG A 194 11.87 6.60 -37.81
C ARG A 194 11.17 6.93 -36.48
N PRO A 195 11.94 7.14 -35.39
CA PRO A 195 11.38 7.66 -34.15
C PRO A 195 10.91 9.11 -34.37
N VAL A 196 9.64 9.36 -34.07
CA VAL A 196 9.08 10.70 -33.98
C VAL A 196 9.47 11.26 -32.60
N PRO A 197 10.14 12.43 -32.51
CA PRO A 197 10.43 13.05 -31.22
C PRO A 197 9.13 13.42 -30.52
N SER A 198 9.05 13.21 -29.20
CA SER A 198 7.88 13.64 -28.42
C SER A 198 7.70 15.15 -28.54
N SER A 199 6.50 15.56 -28.97
CA SER A 199 6.06 16.94 -29.00
C SER A 199 5.87 17.43 -27.57
N PHE A 200 6.68 18.43 -27.17
CA PHE A 200 6.49 19.32 -26.02
C PHE A 200 5.72 18.74 -24.82
N ASP A 201 6.48 18.22 -23.85
CA ASP A 201 6.00 18.06 -22.49
C ASP A 201 5.60 19.43 -21.95
N TYR A 202 4.29 19.62 -21.75
CA TYR A 202 3.82 20.63 -20.81
C TYR A 202 4.22 20.13 -19.42
N GLN A 203 5.43 20.48 -18.99
CA GLN A 203 5.80 20.48 -17.59
C GLN A 203 4.97 21.55 -16.88
N VAL A 204 3.75 21.18 -16.49
CA VAL A 204 3.19 21.76 -15.28
C VAL A 204 3.96 21.11 -14.15
N ALA A 205 4.93 21.84 -13.61
CA ALA A 205 5.60 21.46 -12.38
C ALA A 205 4.56 21.42 -11.26
N LEU A 206 3.95 20.26 -11.07
CA LEU A 206 3.44 19.85 -9.77
C LEU A 206 4.69 19.51 -8.95
N PRO A 207 4.85 20.02 -7.72
CA PRO A 207 6.06 19.81 -6.95
C PRO A 207 6.29 18.31 -6.81
N ALA A 208 7.51 17.89 -7.13
CA ALA A 208 7.94 16.51 -7.16
C ALA A 208 7.43 15.73 -5.94
N ASN A 209 6.93 14.52 -6.20
CA ASN A 209 6.56 13.52 -5.22
C ASN A 209 7.48 13.59 -3.99
N LEU A 210 6.88 13.80 -2.83
CA LEU A 210 7.54 14.03 -1.54
C LEU A 210 8.19 12.73 -1.05
N ASN A 211 9.29 12.34 -1.70
CA ASN A 211 10.06 11.15 -1.37
C ASN A 211 11.01 11.48 -0.20
N PHE A 212 10.83 10.79 0.93
CA PHE A 212 11.80 10.80 2.01
C PHE A 212 12.65 9.54 1.94
N ASP A 213 13.95 9.74 1.79
CA ASP A 213 14.95 8.70 1.65
C ASP A 213 15.56 8.37 3.02
N ILE A 214 15.36 7.14 3.54
CA ILE A 214 15.81 6.75 4.89
C ILE A 214 16.87 5.63 4.83
N PRO A 215 18.12 5.88 5.28
CA PRO A 215 19.12 4.84 5.50
C PRO A 215 18.88 4.14 6.86
N LEU A 216 18.80 2.81 6.86
CA LEU A 216 18.57 2.01 8.08
C LEU A 216 19.89 1.71 8.82
N PRO A 217 19.97 1.85 10.16
CA PRO A 217 21.15 1.48 10.93
C PRO A 217 21.29 -0.04 11.13
N PHE A 218 22.52 -0.50 11.31
CA PHE A 218 22.90 -1.92 11.22
C PHE A 218 23.52 -2.54 12.48
N ASN A 219 23.71 -1.78 13.57
CA ASN A 219 24.34 -2.29 14.80
C ASN A 219 23.35 -3.01 15.72
N PHE A 220 22.61 -4.01 15.21
CA PHE A 220 21.77 -4.89 16.01
C PHE A 220 22.41 -6.28 16.08
N TYR A 221 23.25 -6.51 17.10
CA TYR A 221 23.67 -7.86 17.46
C TYR A 221 22.46 -8.59 18.06
N THR A 222 21.92 -9.57 17.32
CA THR A 222 20.71 -10.32 17.68
C THR A 222 21.07 -11.66 18.33
N ASP A 223 20.85 -11.80 19.63
CA ASP A 223 20.79 -13.10 20.33
C ASP A 223 19.38 -13.46 20.85
N ASN A 224 18.36 -12.62 20.66
CA ASN A 224 16.99 -12.94 21.12
C ASN A 224 15.96 -12.79 19.99
N TYR A 225 15.67 -13.92 19.34
CA TYR A 225 14.90 -14.03 18.11
C TYR A 225 13.37 -13.91 18.27
N LEU A 226 12.85 -13.84 19.48
CA LEU A 226 11.42 -13.70 19.75
C LEU A 226 11.24 -12.93 21.06
N ASN A 227 11.49 -11.62 21.05
CA ASN A 227 11.09 -10.80 22.19
C ASN A 227 9.56 -10.81 22.28
N ALA A 228 9.03 -11.41 23.35
CA ALA A 228 7.62 -11.38 23.70
C ALA A 228 7.15 -9.94 24.06
N GLN A 229 8.07 -9.01 24.21
CA GLN A 229 7.81 -7.60 24.43
C GLN A 229 8.06 -6.83 23.13
N GLN A 230 7.03 -6.16 22.61
CA GLN A 230 7.11 -5.20 21.49
C GLN A 230 7.86 -3.94 21.96
N GLU A 231 9.13 -4.05 22.29
CA GLU A 231 9.96 -2.90 22.65
C GLU A 231 10.48 -2.23 21.37
N ILE A 232 10.50 -0.89 21.35
CA ILE A 232 10.99 -0.13 20.20
C ILE A 232 12.51 -0.21 20.21
N VAL A 233 13.07 -0.94 19.25
CA VAL A 233 14.50 -1.18 19.07
C VAL A 233 15.21 0.03 18.45
N TYR A 234 14.50 0.76 17.58
CA TYR A 234 15.05 1.95 16.92
C TYR A 234 13.96 2.95 16.57
N THR A 235 14.29 4.25 16.60
CA THR A 235 13.41 5.31 16.12
C THR A 235 14.17 6.23 15.17
N GLU A 236 13.71 6.29 13.92
CA GLU A 236 14.13 7.35 12.99
C GLU A 236 13.07 8.45 12.98
N SER A 237 13.47 9.72 12.97
CA SER A 237 12.51 10.82 12.90
C SER A 237 12.94 11.88 11.91
N PHE A 238 11.98 12.42 11.19
CA PHE A 238 12.23 13.49 10.24
C PHE A 238 11.08 14.49 10.21
N LYS A 239 11.46 15.74 9.92
CA LYS A 239 10.53 16.86 9.86
C LYS A 239 9.72 16.81 8.58
N ILE A 240 8.43 17.01 8.75
CA ILE A 240 7.45 17.18 7.68
C ILE A 240 6.93 18.61 7.82
N SER A 241 6.68 19.29 6.71
CA SER A 241 6.13 20.66 6.71
C SER A 241 5.00 20.74 5.69
N GLN A 242 3.94 20.00 5.99
CA GLN A 242 2.76 19.84 5.15
C GLN A 242 1.50 19.95 6.01
N CYS A 243 0.35 20.12 5.37
CA CYS A 243 -0.91 20.20 6.07
C CYS A 243 -2.01 19.43 5.35
N VAL A 244 -2.96 18.89 6.11
CA VAL A 244 -4.17 18.28 5.56
C VAL A 244 -5.35 19.19 5.88
N SER A 245 -6.00 19.72 4.84
CA SER A 245 -7.18 20.58 4.97
C SER A 245 -8.32 19.89 5.71
N CYS A 246 -9.21 20.66 6.33
CA CYS A 246 -10.37 20.12 7.03
C CYS A 246 -11.23 19.24 6.10
N ASN A 247 -11.64 18.07 6.57
CA ASN A 247 -12.39 17.07 5.79
C ASN A 247 -11.71 16.56 4.51
N ASP A 248 -10.44 16.90 4.28
CA ASP A 248 -9.69 16.51 3.09
C ASP A 248 -8.84 15.25 3.34
N VAL A 249 -8.29 14.71 2.25
CA VAL A 249 -7.43 13.54 2.23
C VAL A 249 -6.15 13.85 1.48
N ASP A 250 -5.03 13.51 2.10
CA ASP A 250 -3.71 13.63 1.49
C ASP A 250 -2.94 12.30 1.52
N ARG A 251 -1.89 12.22 0.71
CA ARG A 251 -1.01 11.05 0.59
C ARG A 251 0.43 11.40 0.92
N PHE A 252 1.04 10.56 1.75
CA PHE A 252 2.44 10.67 2.16
C PHE A 252 3.17 9.42 1.73
N THR A 253 4.29 9.60 1.03
CA THR A 253 5.07 8.49 0.50
C THR A 253 6.46 8.49 1.13
N PHE A 254 6.89 7.35 1.66
CA PHE A 254 8.22 7.19 2.28
C PHE A 254 8.97 6.05 1.60
N THR A 255 10.22 6.29 1.21
CA THR A 255 11.04 5.26 0.55
C THR A 255 12.13 4.77 1.49
N LEU A 256 12.04 3.50 1.86
CA LEU A 256 13.05 2.78 2.61
C LEU A 256 13.99 2.06 1.64
N PHE A 257 15.30 2.16 1.84
CA PHE A 257 16.28 1.43 1.05
C PHE A 257 17.37 0.81 1.91
N LEU A 258 17.94 -0.27 1.40
CA LEU A 258 19.16 -0.84 1.96
C LEU A 258 20.35 0.11 1.75
N PRO A 259 21.19 0.34 2.77
CA PRO A 259 22.44 1.09 2.63
C PRO A 259 23.32 0.53 1.52
N LYS A 260 24.05 1.39 0.80
CA LYS A 260 24.87 1.00 -0.36
C LYS A 260 25.89 -0.11 -0.03
N SER A 261 26.41 -0.16 1.19
CA SER A 261 27.33 -1.21 1.66
C SER A 261 26.69 -2.61 1.67
N GLU A 262 25.39 -2.67 1.93
CA GLU A 262 24.59 -3.90 2.05
C GLU A 262 23.82 -4.24 0.77
N GLN A 263 24.01 -3.44 -0.29
CA GLN A 263 23.50 -3.74 -1.63
C GLN A 263 24.39 -4.73 -2.38
N GLN A 264 25.54 -5.12 -1.80
CA GLN A 264 26.50 -6.06 -2.38
C GLN A 264 26.50 -7.39 -1.60
N LEU A 265 26.84 -8.47 -2.31
CA LEU A 265 27.00 -9.79 -1.70
C LEU A 265 28.26 -9.84 -0.84
N SER A 266 28.14 -10.38 0.37
CA SER A 266 29.32 -10.75 1.16
C SER A 266 29.87 -12.11 0.67
N SER A 267 31.13 -12.15 0.25
CA SER A 267 31.88 -13.39 0.12
C SER A 267 32.37 -13.83 1.50
N ASN A 268 32.09 -15.06 1.90
CA ASN A 268 32.75 -15.64 3.06
C ASN A 268 34.14 -16.13 2.61
N GLU A 269 35.22 -15.67 3.25
CA GLU A 269 36.61 -16.03 2.91
C GLU A 269 36.86 -17.55 2.93
N TYR A 270 35.96 -18.32 3.56
CA TYR A 270 36.05 -19.76 3.74
C TYR A 270 35.05 -20.58 2.90
N SER A 271 34.29 -19.98 1.96
CA SER A 271 33.28 -20.72 1.19
C SER A 271 33.23 -20.33 -0.29
N PRO A 272 33.14 -21.30 -1.23
CA PRO A 272 33.02 -21.02 -2.67
C PRO A 272 31.64 -20.48 -3.09
N TYR A 273 30.73 -20.22 -2.14
CA TYR A 273 29.36 -19.83 -2.40
C TYR A 273 29.08 -18.38 -1.97
N LEU A 274 28.27 -17.68 -2.75
CA LEU A 274 27.79 -16.34 -2.42
C LEU A 274 26.63 -16.43 -1.42
N VAL A 275 26.71 -15.68 -0.32
CA VAL A 275 25.67 -15.64 0.72
C VAL A 275 24.81 -14.39 0.52
N ARG A 276 23.50 -14.61 0.36
CA ARG A 276 22.46 -13.59 0.34
C ARG A 276 21.96 -13.35 1.74
N THR A 277 22.18 -12.15 2.27
CA THR A 277 21.52 -11.69 3.49
C THR A 277 20.33 -10.82 3.12
N SER A 278 19.19 -11.08 3.73
CA SER A 278 17.95 -10.33 3.53
C SER A 278 17.43 -9.86 4.87
N TYR A 279 16.77 -8.70 4.88
CA TYR A 279 16.35 -8.05 6.10
C TYR A 279 14.83 -7.92 6.11
N ILE A 280 14.21 -8.34 7.19
CA ILE A 280 12.79 -8.13 7.43
C ILE A 280 12.66 -7.16 8.59
N TYR A 281 12.06 -6.01 8.32
CA TYR A 281 11.79 -4.97 9.31
C TYR A 281 10.33 -5.04 9.72
N ASN A 282 10.07 -4.98 11.03
CA ASN A 282 8.73 -4.74 11.58
C ASN A 282 8.73 -3.38 12.28
N LEU A 283 7.92 -2.46 11.78
CA LEU A 283 7.86 -1.08 12.26
C LEU A 283 6.44 -0.52 12.25
N ARG A 284 6.23 0.56 13.00
CA ARG A 284 5.06 1.45 12.85
C ARG A 284 5.50 2.84 12.44
N LEU A 285 4.66 3.49 11.67
CA LEU A 285 4.83 4.89 11.29
C LEU A 285 3.94 5.75 12.19
N GLU A 286 4.54 6.67 12.93
CA GLU A 286 3.85 7.68 13.73
C GLU A 286 3.96 9.04 13.03
N LEU A 287 2.83 9.71 12.81
CA LEU A 287 2.80 11.11 12.37
C LEU A 287 2.46 12.01 13.54
N ILE A 288 3.25 13.06 13.73
CA ILE A 288 3.08 14.09 14.74
C ILE A 288 2.61 15.37 14.06
N TYR A 289 1.54 15.96 14.56
CA TYR A 289 0.92 17.14 13.98
C TYR A 289 0.47 18.13 15.05
N ASP A 290 0.32 19.38 14.61
CA ASP A 290 -0.07 20.56 15.39
C ASP A 290 0.87 20.91 16.56
N GLU A 291 0.66 22.09 17.15
CA GLU A 291 1.51 22.60 18.23
C GLU A 291 1.45 21.74 19.49
N ASP A 292 0.32 21.08 19.74
CA ASP A 292 0.13 20.17 20.87
C ASP A 292 0.67 18.76 20.65
N ASN A 293 1.34 18.50 19.52
CA ASN A 293 2.00 17.24 19.18
C ASN A 293 1.06 16.03 19.22
N LYS A 294 -0.15 16.18 18.68
CA LYS A 294 -1.04 15.05 18.47
C LYS A 294 -0.37 14.00 17.58
N THR A 295 -0.69 12.74 17.82
CA THR A 295 -0.06 11.61 17.12
C THR A 295 -1.10 10.67 16.50
N ILE A 296 -0.83 10.18 15.30
CA ILE A 296 -1.53 9.03 14.70
C ILE A 296 -0.50 7.98 14.30
N GLN A 297 -0.87 6.69 14.41
CA GLN A 297 0.04 5.59 14.11
C GLN A 297 -0.56 4.61 13.10
N SER A 298 0.29 4.08 12.23
CA SER A 298 -0.08 2.98 11.34
C SER A 298 -0.27 1.65 12.11
N SER A 299 -0.86 0.67 11.45
CA SER A 299 -0.68 -0.74 11.82
C SER A 299 0.78 -1.18 11.64
N ASP A 300 1.12 -2.39 12.09
CA ASP A 300 2.44 -2.97 11.88
C ASP A 300 2.73 -3.11 10.38
N LEU A 301 3.89 -2.61 9.95
CA LEU A 301 4.40 -2.69 8.59
C LEU A 301 5.57 -3.65 8.58
N ILE A 302 5.44 -4.73 7.79
CA ILE A 302 6.42 -5.81 7.74
C ILE A 302 7.04 -5.85 6.34
N ILE A 303 8.31 -5.47 6.26
CA ILE A 303 8.97 -5.11 5.00
C ILE A 303 10.20 -5.98 4.81
N LEU A 304 10.23 -6.74 3.71
CA LEU A 304 11.43 -7.40 3.22
C LEU A 304 12.23 -6.45 2.32
N LEU A 305 13.51 -6.26 2.64
CA LEU A 305 14.51 -5.62 1.80
C LEU A 305 15.66 -6.58 1.52
N GLU A 306 16.12 -6.60 0.27
CA GLU A 306 17.16 -7.49 -0.21
C GLU A 306 18.15 -6.76 -1.13
N PRO A 307 19.42 -7.16 -1.18
CA PRO A 307 20.37 -6.66 -2.17
C PRO A 307 19.91 -6.96 -3.60
N LYS A 308 20.35 -6.14 -4.57
CA LYS A 308 20.04 -6.34 -6.00
C LYS A 308 20.90 -7.48 -6.57
N TYR A 309 20.29 -8.30 -7.43
CA TYR A 309 20.95 -9.41 -8.13
C TYR A 309 20.91 -9.21 -9.65
N PRO A 310 21.89 -9.74 -10.40
CA PRO A 310 21.72 -9.95 -11.83
C PRO A 310 20.60 -10.97 -12.10
N GLU A 311 19.82 -10.75 -13.16
CA GLU A 311 18.53 -11.39 -13.52
C GLU A 311 18.56 -12.94 -13.69
N ASN A 312 19.68 -13.60 -13.41
CA ASN A 312 19.91 -15.01 -13.71
C ASN A 312 19.89 -15.95 -12.49
N ILE A 313 19.61 -15.44 -11.27
CA ILE A 313 19.65 -16.23 -10.03
C ILE A 313 18.38 -16.03 -9.20
N GLU A 314 17.24 -16.49 -9.72
CA GLU A 314 15.92 -16.14 -9.15
C GLU A 314 15.25 -17.24 -8.30
N ILE A 315 15.80 -18.44 -8.19
CA ILE A 315 15.11 -19.51 -7.44
C ILE A 315 15.62 -19.56 -5.99
N ARG A 316 14.81 -19.05 -5.06
CA ARG A 316 14.94 -19.34 -3.62
C ARG A 316 14.31 -20.70 -3.36
N GLU A 317 15.13 -21.69 -3.01
CA GLU A 317 14.66 -22.99 -2.54
C GLU A 317 14.95 -23.15 -1.04
N PHE A 318 13.97 -23.66 -0.30
CA PHE A 318 14.17 -24.10 1.07
C PHE A 318 14.52 -25.59 1.03
N LEU A 319 15.71 -25.92 1.52
CA LEU A 319 16.23 -27.27 1.59
C LEU A 319 15.54 -28.07 2.70
N VAL A 320 15.18 -29.31 2.40
CA VAL A 320 14.61 -30.28 3.33
C VAL A 320 15.69 -31.29 3.75
N ASP A 321 15.56 -31.88 4.93
CA ASP A 321 16.56 -32.80 5.52
C ASP A 321 17.01 -33.94 4.59
N SER A 322 16.16 -34.37 3.66
CA SER A 322 16.43 -35.45 2.70
C SER A 322 17.49 -35.13 1.64
N ASP A 323 17.89 -33.87 1.45
CA ASP A 323 18.89 -33.52 0.43
C ASP A 323 20.32 -33.81 0.91
N SER A 324 20.86 -34.97 0.53
CA SER A 324 22.24 -35.40 0.87
C SER A 324 23.34 -34.54 0.22
N LYS A 325 22.99 -33.65 -0.72
CA LYS A 325 23.93 -32.85 -1.51
C LYS A 325 24.39 -31.56 -0.85
N PHE A 326 23.77 -31.12 0.25
CA PHE A 326 24.04 -29.82 0.88
C PHE A 326 24.67 -29.97 2.27
N SER A 327 25.48 -28.97 2.66
CA SER A 327 26.16 -28.98 3.96
C SER A 327 25.16 -28.85 5.12
N THR A 328 25.55 -29.34 6.30
CA THR A 328 24.75 -29.23 7.53
C THR A 328 24.42 -27.77 7.88
N GLU A 329 25.31 -26.83 7.57
CA GLU A 329 25.10 -25.40 7.80
C GLU A 329 24.03 -24.81 6.87
N MET A 330 24.02 -25.20 5.59
CA MET A 330 22.99 -24.80 4.62
C MET A 330 21.59 -25.24 5.08
N LYS A 331 21.48 -26.47 5.57
CA LYS A 331 20.22 -27.01 6.11
C LYS A 331 19.76 -26.25 7.35
N LYS A 332 20.66 -25.94 8.28
CA LYS A 332 20.35 -25.17 9.49
C LYS A 332 19.77 -23.79 9.17
N TRP A 333 20.38 -23.05 8.24
CA TRP A 333 19.85 -21.74 7.84
C TRP A 333 18.52 -21.83 7.09
N SER A 334 18.38 -22.85 6.23
CA SER A 334 17.10 -23.11 5.54
C SER A 334 15.96 -23.34 6.54
N GLN A 335 16.18 -24.22 7.52
CA GLN A 335 15.21 -24.53 8.56
C GLN A 335 14.91 -23.31 9.43
N HIS A 336 15.94 -22.56 9.84
CA HIS A 336 15.77 -21.32 10.60
C HIS A 336 14.93 -20.28 9.84
N ASN A 337 15.21 -20.07 8.55
CA ASN A 337 14.43 -19.16 7.72
C ASN A 337 12.96 -19.60 7.62
N LEU A 338 12.70 -20.90 7.51
CA LEU A 338 11.35 -21.45 7.43
C LEU A 338 10.56 -21.21 8.72
N GLU A 339 11.16 -21.50 9.87
CA GLU A 339 10.56 -21.23 11.19
C GLU A 339 10.27 -19.75 11.38
N LEU A 340 11.23 -18.89 11.02
CA LEU A 340 11.11 -17.45 11.11
C LEU A 340 9.99 -16.91 10.19
N LEU A 341 9.95 -17.32 8.93
CA LEU A 341 8.89 -16.93 7.98
C LEU A 341 7.51 -17.40 8.45
N THR A 342 7.43 -18.60 9.04
CA THR A 342 6.19 -19.13 9.63
C THR A 342 5.75 -18.33 10.85
N ALA A 343 6.69 -17.85 11.67
CA ALA A 343 6.39 -16.96 12.79
C ALA A 343 5.92 -15.57 12.30
N ILE A 344 6.62 -14.99 11.31
CA ILE A 344 6.29 -13.68 10.73
C ILE A 344 4.92 -13.71 10.05
N ALA A 345 4.55 -14.80 9.39
CA ALA A 345 3.23 -14.97 8.75
C ALA A 345 2.06 -14.86 9.74
N LYS A 346 2.30 -15.01 11.05
CA LYS A 346 1.28 -14.87 12.11
C LYS A 346 1.12 -13.43 12.61
N ILE A 347 2.04 -12.52 12.26
CA ILE A 347 1.98 -11.12 12.67
C ILE A 347 0.86 -10.42 11.90
N LYS A 348 -0.03 -9.74 12.61
CA LYS A 348 -1.10 -8.93 12.00
C LYS A 348 -0.53 -7.60 11.56
N GLY A 349 -0.58 -7.29 10.26
CA GLY A 349 -0.05 -6.05 9.73
C GLY A 349 -0.13 -6.00 8.21
N VAL A 350 0.40 -4.93 7.63
CA VAL A 350 0.58 -4.81 6.18
C VAL A 350 1.95 -5.41 5.83
N ILE A 351 1.94 -6.45 5.00
CA ILE A 351 3.13 -7.21 4.60
C ILE A 351 3.50 -6.83 3.16
N SER A 352 4.78 -6.56 2.90
CA SER A 352 5.24 -6.23 1.54
C SER A 352 4.98 -7.38 0.56
N SER A 353 4.71 -7.06 -0.71
CA SER A 353 4.42 -8.05 -1.76
C SER A 353 5.54 -9.08 -1.93
N SER A 354 6.79 -8.63 -1.85
CA SER A 354 7.99 -9.48 -1.89
C SER A 354 8.03 -10.48 -0.74
N LEU A 355 7.74 -10.03 0.49
CA LEU A 355 7.70 -10.91 1.66
C LEU A 355 6.53 -11.89 1.59
N ASN A 356 5.35 -11.45 1.16
CA ASN A 356 4.20 -12.33 0.94
C ASN A 356 4.52 -13.44 -0.08
N SER A 357 5.24 -13.10 -1.15
CA SER A 357 5.69 -14.09 -2.13
C SER A 357 6.66 -15.09 -1.52
N LEU A 358 7.59 -14.62 -0.68
CA LEU A 358 8.54 -15.48 0.01
C LEU A 358 7.87 -16.42 1.04
N ILE A 359 6.94 -15.91 1.84
CA ILE A 359 6.16 -16.71 2.80
C ILE A 359 5.37 -17.81 2.08
N ARG A 360 4.76 -17.49 0.92
CA ARG A 360 4.03 -18.48 0.11
C ARG A 360 4.91 -19.60 -0.43
N ILE A 361 6.20 -19.33 -0.66
CA ILE A 361 7.16 -20.38 -1.07
C ILE A 361 7.54 -21.24 0.15
N ALA A 362 7.74 -20.61 1.31
CA ALA A 362 8.15 -21.29 2.53
C ALA A 362 7.05 -22.19 3.14
N VAL A 363 5.79 -21.77 3.10
CA VAL A 363 4.67 -22.46 3.78
C VAL A 363 3.96 -23.49 2.86
N ARG A 364 4.56 -23.83 1.70
CA ARG A 364 4.11 -24.95 0.86
C ARG A 364 4.57 -26.28 1.44
#